data_AF-A0A662SVB3-F1
#
_entry.id   AF-A0A662SVB3-F1
#
_cell.length_a   1.000
_cell.length_b   1.000
_cell.length_c   1.000
_cell.angle_alpha   90.00
_cell.angle_beta   90.00
_cell.angle_gamma   90.00
#
_symmetry.space_group_name_H-M   'P 1'
#
loop_
_entity.id
_entity.type
_entity.pdbx_description
1 polymer ?
#
loop_
_entity_poly.entity_id
_entity_poly.type
_entity_poly.pdbx_seq_one_letter_code
_entity_poly.pdbx_strand_id
1 'polypeptide(L)' 'GVTVMAATHDLKMIDVSDRIVWLRDGKIQRIEKRKEVSLRVYRIEEA' A
#
# COMPACT_ATOMS: atom_id res chain seq x y z
N GLY A 1 8.10 21.58 -3.76
CA GLY A 1 7.72 20.16 -3.71
C GLY A 1 6.37 19.99 -4.36
N VAL A 2 6.10 18.82 -4.95
CA VAL A 2 4.82 18.51 -5.60
C VAL A 2 4.13 17.41 -4.80
N THR A 3 2.82 17.55 -4.60
CA THR A 3 1.99 16.51 -3.97
C THR A 3 1.39 15.63 -5.05
N VAL A 4 1.57 14.32 -4.92
CA VAL A 4 1.02 13.33 -5.86
C VAL A 4 0.11 12.37 -5.08
N MET A 5 -1.08 12.12 -5.64
CA MET A 5 -2.02 11.12 -5.13
C MET A 5 -2.32 10.13 -6.25
N ALA A 6 -2.29 8.83 -5.93
CA ALA A 6 -2.61 7.77 -6.87
C ALA A 6 -3.55 6.76 -6.20
N ALA A 7 -4.58 6.32 -6.94
CA ALA A 7 -5.41 5.19 -6.57
C ALA A 7 -5.00 4.01 -7.45
N THR A 8 -4.41 2.98 -6.85
CA THR A 8 -3.84 1.85 -7.59
C THR A 8 -3.97 0.57 -6.79
N HIS A 9 -4.02 -0.54 -7.51
CA HIS A 9 -3.90 -1.88 -6.97
C HIS A 9 -2.51 -2.50 -7.22
N ASP A 10 -1.63 -1.80 -7.95
CA ASP A 10 -0.26 -2.27 -8.19
C ASP A 10 0.55 -2.24 -6.90
N LEU A 11 1.01 -3.41 -6.45
CA LEU A 11 1.78 -3.56 -5.21
C LEU A 11 3.12 -2.82 -5.24
N LYS A 12 3.76 -2.68 -6.40
CA LYS A 12 5.01 -1.91 -6.54
C LYS A 12 4.76 -0.43 -6.33
N MET A 13 3.65 0.09 -6.83
CA MET A 13 3.25 1.48 -6.62
C MET A 13 2.87 1.75 -5.16
N ILE A 14 2.18 0.80 -4.52
CA ILE A 14 1.85 0.87 -3.09
C ILE A 14 3.14 0.86 -2.26
N ASP A 15 4.11 0.02 -2.63
CA ASP A 15 5.40 -0.03 -1.95
C ASP A 15 6.08 1.35 -1.97
N VAL A 16 6.35 1.94 -3.14
CA VAL A 16 7.12 3.20 -3.24
C VAL A 16 6.41 4.45 -2.69
N SER A 17 5.15 4.35 -2.26
CA SER A 17 4.36 5.48 -1.77
C SER A 17 4.74 5.90 -0.34
N ASP A 18 4.81 7.20 -0.07
CA ASP A 18 5.12 7.74 1.26
C ASP A 18 4.05 7.36 2.32
N ARG A 19 2.78 7.30 1.89
CA ARG A 19 1.62 6.96 2.71
C ARG A 19 0.59 6.20 1.88
N ILE A 20 -0.01 5.18 2.49
CA ILE A 20 -1.03 4.34 1.88
C ILE A 20 -2.32 4.51 2.68
N VAL A 21 -3.42 4.82 2.01
CA VAL A 21 -4.75 4.94 2.62
C VAL A 21 -5.63 3.84 2.04
N TRP A 22 -6.08 2.93 2.90
CA TRP A 22 -6.94 1.82 2.51
C TRP A 22 -8.39 2.26 2.62
N LEU A 23 -9.11 2.19 1.50
CA LEU A 23 -10.51 2.57 1.40
C LEU A 23 -11.37 1.32 1.23
N ARG A 24 -12.47 1.23 1.99
CA ARG A 24 -13.48 0.19 1.85
C ARG A 24 -14.85 0.76 2.19
N ASP A 25 -15.85 0.49 1.36
CA ASP A 25 -17.23 0.93 1.54
C ASP A 25 -17.36 2.44 1.80
N GLY A 26 -16.59 3.24 1.05
CA GLY A 26 -16.58 4.72 1.17
C GLY A 26 -15.92 5.25 2.44
N LYS A 27 -15.31 4.39 3.26
CA LYS A 27 -14.64 4.75 4.51
C LYS A 27 -13.15 4.43 4.47
N ILE A 28 -12.37 5.20 5.21
CA ILE A 28 -10.96 4.88 5.48
C ILE A 28 -10.93 3.73 6.48
N GLN A 29 -10.35 2.61 6.06
CA GLN A 29 -10.19 1.44 6.90
C GLN A 29 -8.89 1.52 7.73
N ARG A 30 -7.78 1.90 7.09
CA ARG A 30 -6.48 2.08 7.76
C ARG A 30 -5.57 3.01 6.97
N ILE A 31 -4.60 3.61 7.65
CA ILE A 31 -3.57 4.47 7.06
C ILE A 31 -2.22 3.92 7.50
N GLU A 32 -1.35 3.63 6.53
CA GLU A 32 0.01 3.13 6.77
C GLU A 32 1.03 4.15 6.27
N LYS A 33 2.14 4.29 7.00
CA LYS A 33 3.32 5.03 6.54
C LYS A 33 4.35 4.04 6.02
N ARG A 34 5.15 4.40 5.00
CA ARG A 34 6.15 3.49 4.39
C ARG A 34 7.03 2.73 5.40
N LYS A 35 7.38 3.33 6.54
CA LYS A 35 8.18 2.69 7.60
C LYS A 35 7.50 1.51 8.32
N GLU A 36 6.19 1.35 8.18
CA GLU A 36 5.38 0.31 8.84
C GLU A 36 4.89 -0.77 7.87
N VAL A 37 5.13 -0.62 6.56
CA VAL A 37 4.66 -1.55 5.54
C VAL A 37 5.60 -2.77 5.49
N SER A 38 5.29 -3.79 6.28
CA SER A 38 5.83 -5.13 6.05
C SER A 38 4.99 -5.80 4.96
N LEU A 39 5.42 -5.67 3.70
CA LEU A 39 4.86 -6.48 2.61
C LEU A 39 5.22 -7.94 2.90
N ARG A 40 4.34 -8.67 3.60
CA ARG A 40 4.35 -10.13 3.66
C ARG A 40 3.96 -10.64 2.27
N VAL A 41 4.92 -10.61 1.35
CA VAL A 41 4.83 -11.40 0.12
C VAL A 41 4.85 -12.85 0.59
N TYR A 42 3.71 -13.51 0.57
CA TYR A 42 3.64 -14.95 0.78
C TYR A 42 4.42 -15.58 -0.38
N ARG A 43 5.67 -15.96 -0.10
CA ARG A 43 6.45 -16.78 -1.01
C ARG A 43 5.73 -18.13 -1.06
N ILE A 44 5.26 -18.52 -2.23
CA ILE A 44 4.73 -19.87 -2.44
C ILE A 44 5.95 -20.77 -2.31
N GLU A 45 6.00 -21.62 -1.28
CA GLU A 45 6.96 -22.71 -1.24
C GLU A 45 6.58 -23.66 -2.38
N GLU A 46 7.46 -23.77 -3.38
CA GLU A 46 7.35 -24.80 -4.40
C GLU A 46 7.63 -26.17 -3.75
N ALA A 47 6.82 -27.15 -4.15
CA ALA A 47 6.67 -28.48 -3.56
C ALA A 47 7.96 -29.30 -3.44
#